data_AF-A0A0R3UC65-F1
#
_entry.id   AF-A0A0R3UC65-F1
#
_cell.length_a   1.000
_cell.length_b   1.000
_cell.length_c   1.000
_cell.angle_alpha   90.00
_cell.angle_beta   90.00
_cell.angle_gamma   90.00
#
_symmetry.space_group_name_H-M   'P 1'
#
loop_
_entity.id
_entity.type
_entity.pdbx_description
1 polymer ?
#
loop_
_entity_poly.entity_id
_entity_poly.type
_entity_poly.pdbx_seq_one_letter_code
_entity_poly.pdbx_strand_id
1 'polypeptide(L)'
;MQNNLIACVIIVFLCIISSFVVGSVSVLARIVPAALVNAFLYLTACVFIVFANCIEHIKVIHIRSKWGPCYPISDLPPELYNPQMITVHYGWPVYLNWAAVSVFLGSTCAWFTLKRILFVETSKAII
;
A
#
# COMPACT_ATOMS: atom_id res chain seq x y z
N MET A 1 -0.86 10.15 15.03
CA MET A 1 -1.06 9.53 13.70
C MET A 1 -0.22 8.28 13.46
N GLN A 2 0.86 8.05 14.21
CA GLN A 2 1.76 6.90 14.02
C GLN A 2 1.09 5.54 14.25
N ASN A 3 0.17 5.43 15.23
CA ASN A 3 -0.58 4.21 15.50
C ASN A 3 -1.41 3.73 14.28
N ASN A 4 -2.07 4.65 13.59
CA ASN A 4 -2.90 4.33 12.42
C ASN A 4 -2.04 3.88 11.24
N LEU A 5 -0.87 4.51 11.04
CA LEU A 5 0.06 4.12 9.97
C LEU A 5 0.61 2.70 10.21
N ILE A 6 1.03 2.39 11.44
CA ILE A 6 1.50 1.05 11.80
C ILE A 6 0.41 0.00 11.56
N ALA A 7 -0.84 0.29 11.93
CA ALA A 7 -1.97 -0.60 11.68
C ALA A 7 -2.17 -0.89 10.17
N CYS A 8 -2.11 0.14 9.31
CA CYS A 8 -2.20 -0.06 7.86
C CYS A 8 -1.09 -0.97 7.33
N VAL A 9 0.15 -0.77 7.79
CA VAL A 9 1.30 -1.59 7.37
C VAL A 9 1.14 -3.05 7.81
N ILE A 10 0.69 -3.30 9.04
CA ILE A 10 0.45 -4.66 9.54
C ILE A 10 -0.60 -5.38 8.67
N ILE A 11 -1.70 -4.70 8.34
CA ILE A 11 -2.75 -5.28 7.50
C ILE A 11 -2.20 -5.63 6.11
N VAL A 12 -1.39 -4.76 5.51
CA VAL A 12 -0.76 -5.04 4.20
C VAL A 12 0.12 -6.29 4.27
N PHE A 13 0.95 -6.45 5.31
CA PHE A 13 1.76 -7.66 5.50
C PHE A 13 0.91 -8.92 5.65
N LEU A 14 -0.18 -8.86 6.43
CA LEU A 14 -1.11 -9.97 6.57
C LEU A 14 -1.79 -10.33 5.25
N CYS A 15 -2.16 -9.34 4.44
CA CYS A 15 -2.71 -9.56 3.09
C CYS A 15 -1.70 -10.24 2.16
N ILE A 16 -0.41 -9.87 2.22
CA ILE A 16 0.64 -10.49 1.40
C ILE A 16 0.84 -11.96 1.79
N ILE A 17 0.93 -12.26 3.10
CA ILE A 17 1.13 -13.63 3.59
C ILE A 17 -0.08 -14.51 3.24
N SER A 18 -1.29 -14.02 3.50
CA SER A 18 -2.52 -14.74 3.15
C SER A 18 -2.66 -14.94 1.65
N SER A 19 -2.26 -13.96 0.84
CA SER A 19 -2.24 -14.08 -0.62
C SER A 19 -1.31 -15.18 -1.12
N PHE A 20 -0.15 -15.36 -0.49
CA PHE A 20 0.77 -16.43 -0.88
C PHE A 20 0.15 -17.83 -0.64
N VAL A 21 -0.54 -17.99 0.49
CA VAL A 21 -1.22 -19.25 0.84
C VAL A 21 -2.42 -19.50 -0.06
N VAL A 22 -3.32 -18.52 -0.21
CA VAL A 22 -4.54 -18.67 -1.01
C VAL A 22 -4.20 -18.77 -2.51
N GLY A 23 -3.21 -18.01 -2.98
CA GLY A 23 -2.74 -18.03 -4.35
C GLY A 23 -2.11 -19.37 -4.75
N SER A 24 -1.25 -19.94 -3.90
CA SER A 24 -0.65 -21.25 -4.16
C SER A 24 -1.70 -22.36 -4.22
N VAL A 25 -2.63 -22.40 -3.27
CA VAL A 25 -3.74 -23.38 -3.26
C VAL A 25 -4.65 -23.18 -4.47
N SER A 26 -4.95 -21.94 -4.85
CA SER A 26 -5.79 -21.64 -6.01
C SER A 26 -5.22 -22.19 -7.31
N VAL A 27 -3.90 -22.04 -7.52
CA VAL A 27 -3.22 -22.53 -8.73
C VAL A 27 -3.09 -24.05 -8.71
N LEU A 28 -2.71 -24.65 -7.58
CA LEU A 28 -2.52 -26.09 -7.44
C LEU A 28 -3.82 -26.88 -7.58
N ALA A 29 -4.88 -26.43 -6.91
CA ALA A 29 -6.17 -27.12 -6.89
C ALA A 29 -7.14 -26.64 -7.98
N ARG A 30 -6.74 -25.67 -8.82
CA ARG A 30 -7.58 -25.05 -9.87
C ARG A 30 -8.93 -24.54 -9.35
N ILE A 31 -8.96 -24.05 -8.12
CA ILE A 31 -10.18 -23.60 -7.46
C ILE A 31 -10.47 -22.14 -7.88
N VAL A 32 -11.47 -21.96 -8.74
CA VAL A 32 -11.93 -20.65 -9.24
C VAL A 32 -12.29 -19.65 -8.11
N PRO A 33 -13.07 -20.03 -7.07
CA PRO A 33 -13.40 -19.07 -6.00
C PRO A 33 -12.17 -18.65 -5.18
N ALA A 34 -11.14 -19.48 -5.06
CA ALA A 34 -9.90 -19.12 -4.36
C ALA A 34 -9.11 -18.06 -5.14
N ALA A 35 -9.08 -18.14 -6.47
CA ALA A 35 -8.44 -17.12 -7.32
C ALA A 35 -9.11 -15.74 -7.16
N LEU A 36 -10.44 -15.74 -6.99
CA LEU A 36 -11.22 -14.52 -6.77
C LEU A 36 -10.91 -13.91 -5.40
N VAL A 37 -10.87 -14.72 -4.33
CA VAL A 37 -10.48 -14.25 -3.00
C VAL A 37 -9.07 -13.63 -3.04
N ASN A 38 -8.14 -14.27 -3.75
CA ASN A 38 -6.78 -13.74 -3.87
C ASN A 38 -6.73 -12.37 -4.58
N ALA A 39 -7.51 -12.19 -5.66
CA ALA A 39 -7.63 -10.90 -6.34
C ALA A 39 -8.12 -9.80 -5.38
N PHE A 40 -9.12 -10.11 -4.53
CA PHE A 40 -9.59 -9.18 -3.52
C PHE A 40 -8.54 -8.87 -2.45
N LEU A 41 -7.73 -9.83 -2.02
CA LEU A 41 -6.63 -9.59 -1.06
C LEU A 41 -5.59 -8.60 -1.60
N TYR A 42 -5.23 -8.69 -2.88
CA TYR A 42 -4.36 -7.70 -3.53
C TYR A 42 -5.01 -6.32 -3.60
N LEU A 43 -6.32 -6.26 -3.89
CA LEU A 43 -7.07 -5.01 -3.95
C LEU A 43 -7.16 -4.35 -2.57
N THR A 44 -7.43 -5.12 -1.51
CA THR A 44 -7.45 -4.60 -0.14
C THR A 44 -6.07 -4.10 0.27
N ALA A 45 -4.99 -4.84 -0.02
CA ALA A 45 -3.63 -4.40 0.25
C ALA A 45 -3.32 -3.07 -0.46
N CYS A 46 -3.73 -2.93 -1.73
CA CYS A 46 -3.59 -1.69 -2.48
C CYS A 46 -4.28 -0.51 -1.79
N VAL A 47 -5.52 -0.68 -1.33
CA VAL A 47 -6.27 0.37 -0.64
C VAL A 47 -5.56 0.80 0.65
N PHE A 48 -5.05 -0.13 1.44
CA PHE A 48 -4.31 0.19 2.66
C PHE A 48 -2.97 0.90 2.40
N ILE A 49 -2.27 0.56 1.30
CA ILE A 49 -1.06 1.29 0.89
C ILE A 49 -1.41 2.74 0.51
N VAL A 50 -2.50 2.95 -0.22
CA VAL A 50 -2.98 4.31 -0.56
C VAL A 50 -3.32 5.09 0.71
N PHE A 51 -4.03 4.48 1.67
CA PHE A 51 -4.31 5.11 2.96
C PHE A 51 -3.04 5.47 3.74
N ALA A 52 -2.04 4.58 3.78
CA ALA A 52 -0.76 4.86 4.42
C ALA A 52 -0.07 6.07 3.77
N ASN A 53 -0.02 6.12 2.42
CA ASN A 53 0.54 7.25 1.68
C ASN A 53 -0.20 8.56 1.95
N CYS A 54 -1.53 8.53 2.06
CA CYS A 54 -2.33 9.71 2.43
C CYS A 54 -1.99 10.21 3.84
N ILE A 55 -1.82 9.31 4.81
CA ILE A 55 -1.44 9.68 6.19
C ILE A 55 -0.05 10.33 6.20
N GLU A 56 0.91 9.80 5.44
CA GLU A 56 2.24 10.39 5.30
C GLU A 56 2.18 11.78 4.66
N HIS A 57 1.37 11.95 3.62
CA HIS A 57 1.20 13.24 2.97
C HIS A 57 0.58 14.29 3.91
N ILE A 58 -0.44 13.91 4.68
CA ILE A 58 -1.06 14.77 5.71
C ILE A 58 -0.04 15.08 6.81
N LYS A 59 0.79 14.12 7.23
CA LYS A 59 1.84 14.34 8.22
C LYS A 59 2.83 15.41 7.75
N VAL A 60 3.27 15.35 6.48
CA VAL A 60 4.18 16.35 5.90
C VAL A 60 3.52 17.73 5.83
N ILE A 61 2.25 17.82 5.40
CA ILE A 61 1.50 19.08 5.36
C ILE A 61 1.34 19.67 6.77
N HIS A 62 0.99 18.84 7.75
CA HIS A 62 0.80 19.26 9.14
C HIS A 62 2.10 19.75 9.77
N ILE A 63 3.19 19.04 9.50
CA ILE A 63 4.54 19.45 9.86
C ILE A 63 4.82 20.82 9.22
N ARG A 64 4.68 20.98 7.89
CA ARG A 64 4.84 22.24 7.14
C ARG A 64 4.01 23.40 7.70
N SER A 65 2.78 23.14 8.11
CA SER A 65 1.86 24.11 8.70
C SER A 65 2.25 24.51 10.13
N LYS A 66 2.79 23.56 10.93
CA LYS A 66 3.23 23.80 12.30
C LYS A 66 4.66 24.35 12.43
N TRP A 67 5.46 24.38 11.37
CA TRP A 67 6.79 25.04 11.31
C TRP A 67 6.73 26.58 11.42
N GLY A 68 5.71 27.13 12.10
CA GLY A 68 5.73 28.49 12.60
C GLY A 68 6.60 28.62 13.86
N PRO A 69 6.84 29.84 14.37
CA PRO A 69 7.79 30.17 15.45
C PRO A 69 7.52 29.49 16.82
N CYS A 70 6.52 28.62 16.93
CA CYS A 70 6.08 27.99 18.19
C CYS A 70 6.69 26.60 18.46
N TYR A 71 7.47 26.02 17.53
CA TYR A 71 8.19 24.75 17.75
C TYR A 71 9.65 24.88 17.28
N PRO A 72 10.52 25.56 18.05
CA PRO A 72 11.93 25.62 17.72
C PRO A 72 12.54 24.21 17.78
N ILE A 73 13.37 23.89 16.79
CA ILE A 73 14.36 22.82 16.91
C ILE A 73 15.21 23.21 18.12
N SER A 74 15.27 22.35 19.14
CA SER A 74 15.85 22.62 20.46
C SER A 74 17.31 23.11 20.46
N ASP A 75 17.99 23.06 19.31
CA ASP A 75 19.41 23.39 19.18
C ASP A 75 19.73 24.39 18.05
N LEU A 76 18.72 24.97 17.38
CA LEU A 76 18.99 25.92 16.30
C LEU A 76 18.90 27.37 16.83
N PRO A 77 19.98 28.16 16.78
CA PRO A 77 19.95 29.54 17.22
C PRO A 77 18.92 30.33 16.39
N PRO A 78 18.19 31.26 17.02
CA PRO A 78 17.08 31.99 16.39
C PRO A 78 17.48 32.79 15.14
N GLU A 79 18.77 33.10 15.00
CA GLU A 79 19.34 33.78 13.82
C GLU A 79 19.43 32.87 12.57
N LEU A 80 19.50 31.55 12.76
CA LEU A 80 19.50 30.55 11.68
C LEU A 80 18.09 30.01 11.38
N TYR A 81 17.08 30.43 12.13
CA TYR A 81 15.68 30.06 11.90
C TYR A 81 15.13 30.84 10.69
N ASN A 82 15.67 30.57 9.50
CA ASN A 82 15.14 31.10 8.26
C ASN A 82 14.16 30.07 7.67
N PRO A 83 12.85 30.33 7.63
CA PRO A 83 11.85 29.40 7.09
C PRO A 83 12.05 29.05 5.60
N GLN A 84 12.94 29.77 4.90
CA GLN A 84 13.33 29.45 3.53
C GLN A 84 14.43 28.38 3.42
N MET A 85 15.19 28.09 4.49
CA MET A 85 16.30 27.14 4.45
C MET A 85 15.93 25.73 4.92
N ILE A 86 14.86 25.57 5.71
CA ILE A 86 14.43 24.27 6.24
C ILE A 86 13.28 23.75 5.38
N THR A 87 13.60 22.97 4.36
CA THR A 87 12.62 22.35 3.47
C THR A 87 12.39 20.89 3.86
N VAL A 88 11.15 20.54 4.16
CA VAL A 88 10.74 19.14 4.37
C VAL A 88 10.46 18.52 3.01
N HIS A 89 11.27 17.54 2.62
CA HIS A 89 11.10 16.78 1.38
C HIS A 89 10.53 15.39 1.67
N TYR A 90 9.76 14.86 0.73
CA TYR A 90 9.34 13.46 0.77
C TYR A 90 10.57 12.57 0.61
N GLY A 91 10.72 11.61 1.52
CA GLY A 91 11.76 10.59 1.39
C GLY A 91 11.48 9.66 0.21
N TRP A 92 12.54 9.02 -0.29
CA TRP A 92 12.47 7.93 -1.26
C TRP A 92 11.39 6.85 -1.00
N PRO A 93 11.11 6.41 0.25
CA PRO A 93 10.08 5.40 0.51
C PRO A 93 8.67 5.79 0.03
N VAL A 94 8.34 7.08 -0.03
CA VAL A 94 7.02 7.53 -0.50
C VAL A 94 6.83 7.20 -1.98
N TYR A 95 7.87 7.41 -2.80
CA TYR A 95 7.85 7.06 -4.22
C TYR A 95 7.76 5.55 -4.43
N LEU A 96 8.48 4.77 -3.62
CA LEU A 96 8.40 3.30 -3.64
C LEU A 96 7.00 2.81 -3.30
N ASN A 97 6.31 3.42 -2.33
CA ASN A 97 4.95 3.03 -1.98
C ASN A 97 3.97 3.33 -3.12
N TRP A 98 4.13 4.42 -3.87
CA TRP A 98 3.32 4.69 -5.07
C TRP A 98 3.57 3.69 -6.19
N ALA A 99 4.83 3.29 -6.41
CA ALA A 99 5.15 2.21 -7.33
C ALA A 99 4.51 0.88 -6.89
N ALA A 100 4.52 0.58 -5.59
CA ALA A 100 3.85 -0.59 -5.04
C ALA A 100 2.35 -0.58 -5.34
N VAL A 101 1.64 0.56 -5.20
CA VAL A 101 0.22 0.67 -5.58
C VAL A 101 -0.01 0.21 -7.03
N SER A 102 0.81 0.65 -7.98
CA SER A 102 0.70 0.24 -9.38
C SER A 102 0.93 -1.26 -9.56
N VAL A 103 1.91 -1.85 -8.86
CA VAL A 103 2.20 -3.29 -8.91
C VAL A 103 1.03 -4.11 -8.34
N PHE A 104 0.47 -3.71 -7.20
CA PHE A 104 -0.66 -4.40 -6.58
C PHE A 104 -1.93 -4.31 -7.44
N LEU A 105 -2.19 -3.17 -8.10
CA LEU A 105 -3.27 -3.04 -9.07
C LEU A 105 -3.05 -3.94 -10.29
N GLY A 106 -1.85 -3.94 -10.86
CA GLY A 106 -1.50 -4.80 -11.99
C GLY A 106 -1.65 -6.29 -11.65
N SER A 107 -1.20 -6.70 -10.47
CA SER A 107 -1.38 -8.06 -9.94
C SER A 107 -2.86 -8.43 -9.81
N THR A 108 -3.69 -7.50 -9.29
CA THR A 108 -5.14 -7.70 -9.18
C THR A 108 -5.77 -7.99 -10.55
N CYS A 109 -5.44 -7.19 -11.57
CA CYS A 109 -5.88 -7.43 -12.94
C CYS A 109 -5.43 -8.80 -13.47
N ALA A 110 -4.17 -9.19 -13.21
CA ALA A 110 -3.64 -10.50 -13.60
C ALA A 110 -4.45 -11.65 -12.96
N TRP A 111 -4.77 -11.57 -11.67
CA TRP A 111 -5.60 -12.57 -10.99
C TRP A 111 -7.03 -12.65 -11.55
N PHE A 112 -7.62 -11.52 -11.95
CA PHE A 112 -8.92 -11.54 -12.64
C PHE A 112 -8.85 -12.22 -14.01
N THR A 113 -7.77 -12.03 -14.77
CA THR A 113 -7.59 -12.75 -16.04
C THR A 113 -7.38 -14.24 -15.82
N LEU A 114 -6.57 -14.62 -14.83
CA LEU A 114 -6.32 -16.02 -14.45
C LEU A 114 -7.62 -16.71 -14.03
N LYS A 115 -8.49 -16.03 -13.28
CA LYS A 115 -9.84 -16.52 -12.94
C LYS A 115 -10.67 -16.83 -14.19
N ARG A 116 -10.64 -15.99 -15.23
CA ARG A 116 -11.36 -16.26 -16.48
C ARG A 116 -10.82 -17.51 -17.18
N ILE A 117 -9.50 -17.69 -17.20
CA ILE A 117 -8.85 -18.86 -17.83
C ILE A 117 -9.25 -20.14 -17.09
N LEU A 118 -9.13 -20.17 -15.76
CA LEU A 118 -9.53 -21.31 -14.93
C LEU A 118 -11.01 -21.67 -15.14
N PHE A 119 -11.89 -20.67 -15.19
CA PHE A 119 -13.31 -20.90 -15.41
C PHE A 119 -13.58 -21.60 -16.75
N VAL A 120 -12.92 -21.13 -17.82
CA VAL A 120 -13.04 -21.75 -19.15
C VAL A 120 -12.50 -23.17 -19.15
N GLU A 121 -11.35 -23.45 -18.53
CA GLU A 121 -10.83 -24.81 -18.42
C GLU A 121 -11.76 -25.74 -17.63
N THR A 122 -12.27 -25.29 -16.48
CA THR A 122 -13.20 -26.10 -15.68
C THR A 122 -14.51 -26.39 -16.42
N SER A 123 -15.00 -25.46 -17.23
CA SER A 123 -16.20 -25.69 -18.05
C SER A 123 -15.98 -26.73 -19.15
N LYS A 124 -14.76 -26.83 -19.71
CA LYS A 124 -14.41 -27.84 -20.71
C LYS A 124 -14.23 -29.24 -20.13
N ALA A 125 -13.87 -29.35 -18.85
CA ALA A 125 -13.67 -30.64 -18.18
C ALA A 125 -14.98 -31.33 -17.75
N ILE A 126 -16.12 -30.63 -17.83
CA ILE A 126 -17.45 -31.13 -17.43
C ILE A 126 -18.21 -31.72 -18.64
N ILE A 127 -17.74 -31.46 -19.87
CA ILE A 127 -18.28 -32.01 -21.12
C ILE A 127 -17.53 -33.30 -21.47
#